data_AF-A0A950AAD3-F1
#
_entry.id   AF-A0A950AAD3-F1
#
_cell.length_a   1.000
_cell.length_b   1.000
_cell.length_c   1.000
_cell.angle_alpha   90.00
_cell.angle_beta   90.00
_cell.angle_gamma   90.00
#
_symmetry.space_group_name_H-M   'P 1'
#
loop_
_entity.id
_entity.type
_entity.pdbx_description
1 polymer ?
#
loop_
_entity_poly.entity_id
_entity_poly.type
_entity_poly.pdbx_seq_one_letter_code
_entity_poly.pdbx_strand_id
1 'polypeptide(L)'
;MIIPPLSVIERLCAEAMTRAERRLYRKLTSDLDDFQRTALDNILGTRLNTKQSMLAWLRQAPGAANPRNILEHIERLKALRSIALPEELGRNIHQNHLLRLARQGAQTPVNDFRDLTDERRYATLVTVLLETSATITDEILDLNDRLLGSLFAKAKRQFESAFQGCLRFKCGSIRELKAADRLSVHELSAVNGHCLRFTYSATATAPFYISSFTEKEPINPF
;
A
#
# COMPACT_ATOMS: atom_id res chain seq x y z
N MET A 1 -54.08 12.82 -29.86
CA MET A 1 -53.03 12.24 -29.00
C MET A 1 -53.31 12.68 -27.58
N ILE A 2 -53.75 11.78 -26.70
CA ILE A 2 -54.06 12.11 -25.31
C ILE A 2 -52.74 12.01 -24.54
N ILE A 3 -52.16 13.17 -24.17
CA ILE A 3 -51.01 13.22 -23.27
C ILE A 3 -51.57 13.40 -21.86
N PRO A 4 -51.25 12.50 -20.92
CA PRO A 4 -51.71 12.64 -19.55
C PRO A 4 -51.09 13.89 -18.89
N PRO A 5 -51.71 14.42 -17.82
CA PRO A 5 -51.17 15.54 -17.07
C PRO A 5 -49.74 15.24 -16.56
N LEU A 6 -48.90 16.28 -16.44
CA LEU A 6 -47.51 16.16 -16.00
C LEU A 6 -47.38 15.38 -14.67
N SER A 7 -48.27 15.63 -13.72
CA SER A 7 -48.28 14.94 -12.42
C SER A 7 -48.48 13.43 -12.53
N VAL A 8 -49.20 12.95 -13.56
CA VAL A 8 -49.38 11.53 -13.82
C VAL A 8 -48.10 10.93 -14.38
N ILE A 9 -47.40 11.66 -15.26
CA ILE A 9 -46.11 11.25 -15.82
C ILE A 9 -45.07 11.15 -14.69
N GLU A 10 -44.96 12.18 -13.85
CA GLU A 10 -44.03 12.20 -12.72
C GLU A 10 -44.27 11.03 -11.76
N ARG A 11 -45.53 10.76 -11.41
CA ARG A 11 -45.90 9.63 -10.55
C ARG A 11 -45.54 8.29 -11.18
N LEU A 12 -45.82 8.10 -12.47
CA LEU A 12 -45.48 6.88 -13.20
C LEU A 12 -43.96 6.68 -13.27
N CYS A 13 -43.20 7.74 -13.53
CA CYS A 13 -41.73 7.69 -13.52
C CYS A 13 -41.19 7.34 -12.14
N ALA A 14 -41.69 7.97 -11.08
CA ALA A 14 -41.28 7.68 -9.70
C ALA A 14 -41.58 6.24 -9.28
N GLU A 15 -42.75 5.73 -9.67
CA GLU A 15 -43.16 4.36 -9.40
C GLU A 15 -42.30 3.35 -10.19
N ALA A 16 -42.04 3.61 -11.47
CA ALA A 16 -41.16 2.79 -12.29
C ALA A 16 -39.73 2.74 -11.72
N MET A 17 -39.19 3.89 -11.28
CA MET A 17 -37.90 3.96 -10.61
C MET A 17 -37.87 3.13 -9.32
N THR A 18 -38.87 3.28 -8.45
CA THR A 18 -38.95 2.53 -7.19
C THR A 18 -39.04 1.03 -7.44
N ARG A 19 -39.81 0.60 -8.46
CA ARG A 19 -39.91 -0.81 -8.86
C ARG A 19 -38.57 -1.34 -9.39
N ALA A 20 -37.84 -0.54 -10.17
CA ALA A 20 -36.52 -0.90 -10.68
C ALA A 20 -35.51 -1.06 -9.54
N GLU A 21 -35.47 -0.13 -8.59
CA GLU A 21 -34.59 -0.20 -7.41
C GLU A 21 -34.86 -1.44 -6.56
N ARG A 22 -36.12 -1.73 -6.26
CA ARG A 22 -36.50 -2.96 -5.52
C ARG A 22 -36.04 -4.23 -6.25
N ARG A 23 -36.13 -4.25 -7.58
CA ARG A 23 -35.64 -5.39 -8.38
C ARG A 23 -34.12 -5.52 -8.29
N LEU A 24 -33.39 -4.40 -8.23
CA LEU A 24 -31.95 -4.41 -8.05
C LEU A 24 -31.54 -4.88 -6.66
N TYR A 25 -32.19 -4.39 -5.60
CA TYR A 25 -31.91 -4.85 -4.24
C TYR A 25 -32.16 -6.36 -4.11
N ARG A 26 -33.27 -6.87 -4.63
CA ARG A 26 -33.54 -8.31 -4.64
C ARG A 26 -32.48 -9.12 -5.39
N LYS A 27 -31.98 -8.62 -6.53
CA LYS A 27 -30.88 -9.27 -7.25
C LYS A 27 -29.56 -9.25 -6.48
N LEU A 28 -29.32 -8.25 -5.64
CA LEU A 28 -28.12 -8.16 -4.80
C LEU A 28 -28.22 -9.03 -3.54
N THR A 29 -29.43 -9.37 -3.10
CA THR A 29 -29.66 -10.08 -1.83
C THR A 29 -30.15 -11.51 -2.01
N SER A 30 -30.56 -11.93 -3.21
CA SER A 30 -31.04 -13.28 -3.50
C SER A 30 -29.99 -14.35 -3.23
N ASP A 31 -28.73 -14.02 -3.47
CA ASP A 31 -27.61 -14.97 -3.42
C ASP A 31 -26.92 -14.97 -2.04
N LEU A 32 -27.47 -14.21 -1.07
CA LEU A 32 -26.92 -14.09 0.28
C LEU A 32 -27.48 -15.16 1.22
N ASP A 33 -26.57 -15.96 1.77
CA ASP A 33 -26.86 -16.94 2.81
C ASP A 33 -27.09 -16.27 4.19
N ASP A 34 -27.74 -16.98 5.11
CA ASP A 34 -28.05 -16.49 6.45
C ASP A 34 -26.79 -16.17 7.27
N PHE A 35 -25.70 -16.92 7.04
CA PHE A 35 -24.39 -16.63 7.61
C PHE A 35 -23.89 -15.24 7.16
N GLN A 36 -23.99 -14.95 5.86
CA GLN A 36 -23.55 -13.67 5.30
C GLN A 36 -24.43 -12.53 5.79
N ARG A 37 -25.76 -12.72 5.86
CA ARG A 37 -26.68 -11.71 6.43
C ARG A 37 -26.34 -11.37 7.87
N THR A 38 -26.08 -12.39 8.69
CA THR A 38 -25.65 -12.21 10.09
C THR A 38 -24.30 -11.48 10.17
N ALA A 39 -23.34 -11.85 9.31
CA ALA A 39 -22.06 -11.16 9.23
C ALA A 39 -22.22 -9.68 8.83
N LEU A 40 -23.11 -9.37 7.88
CA LEU A 40 -23.43 -8.00 7.47
C LEU A 40 -24.07 -7.19 8.61
N ASP A 41 -24.96 -7.78 9.39
CA ASP A 41 -25.55 -7.10 10.55
C ASP A 41 -24.51 -6.87 11.66
N ASN A 42 -23.58 -7.81 11.86
CA ASN A 42 -22.47 -7.65 12.80
C ASN A 42 -21.53 -6.49 12.43
N ILE A 43 -21.42 -6.15 11.14
CA ILE A 43 -20.60 -5.02 10.66
C ILE A 43 -21.18 -3.66 11.12
N LEU A 44 -22.50 -3.58 11.31
CA LEU A 44 -23.17 -2.41 11.90
C LEU A 44 -23.00 -2.34 13.42
N GLY A 45 -22.49 -3.40 14.04
CA GLY A 45 -22.18 -3.47 15.47
C GLY A 45 -20.89 -2.74 15.84
N THR A 46 -20.72 -2.54 17.14
CA THR A 46 -19.49 -1.99 17.73
C THR A 46 -18.39 -3.04 17.67
N ARG A 47 -17.19 -2.66 17.21
CA ARG A 47 -16.05 -3.57 17.19
C ARG A 47 -15.54 -3.79 18.62
N LEU A 48 -15.19 -5.05 18.94
CA LEU A 48 -14.62 -5.47 20.23
C LEU A 48 -13.50 -4.53 20.70
N ASN A 49 -13.57 -4.11 21.96
CA ASN A 49 -12.59 -3.23 22.63
C ASN A 49 -12.39 -1.84 21.98
N THR A 50 -13.34 -1.37 21.16
CA THR A 50 -13.30 -0.03 20.56
C THR A 50 -14.67 0.65 20.63
N LYS A 51 -14.70 1.98 20.54
CA LYS A 51 -15.97 2.76 20.49
C LYS A 51 -16.50 2.95 19.06
N GLN A 52 -15.80 2.42 18.06
CA GLN A 52 -16.16 2.56 16.65
C GLN A 52 -16.86 1.30 16.15
N SER A 53 -17.78 1.47 15.20
CA SER A 53 -18.38 0.32 14.51
C SER A 53 -17.39 -0.34 13.56
N MET A 54 -17.63 -1.61 13.24
CA MET A 54 -16.79 -2.32 12.26
C MET A 54 -16.86 -1.64 10.88
N LEU A 55 -18.04 -1.18 10.46
CA LEU A 55 -18.20 -0.42 9.21
C LEU A 55 -17.45 0.91 9.21
N ALA A 56 -17.39 1.61 10.35
CA ALA A 56 -16.64 2.86 10.46
C ALA A 56 -15.13 2.60 10.35
N TRP A 57 -14.63 1.54 10.99
CA TRP A 57 -13.23 1.12 10.90
C TRP A 57 -12.83 0.72 9.47
N LEU A 58 -13.68 -0.02 8.77
CA LEU A 58 -13.42 -0.41 7.37
C LEU A 58 -13.33 0.80 6.42
N ARG A 59 -14.06 1.88 6.70
CA ARG A 59 -14.08 3.13 5.92
C ARG A 59 -12.99 4.14 6.31
N GLN A 60 -12.08 3.81 7.23
CA GLN A 60 -11.05 4.76 7.66
C GLN A 60 -10.04 5.03 6.56
N ALA A 61 -9.76 6.32 6.33
CA ALA A 61 -8.75 6.77 5.40
C ALA A 61 -7.35 6.19 5.73
N PRO A 62 -6.48 6.03 4.71
CA PRO A 62 -5.13 5.51 4.92
C PRO A 62 -4.27 6.52 5.68
N GLY A 63 -3.46 6.01 6.60
CA GLY A 63 -2.48 6.81 7.31
C GLY A 63 -1.19 7.07 6.50
N ALA A 64 -0.13 7.51 7.18
CA ALA A 64 1.19 7.66 6.56
C ALA A 64 1.75 6.33 6.01
N ALA A 65 2.62 6.40 4.99
CA ALA A 65 3.33 5.24 4.44
C ALA A 65 4.34 4.68 5.44
N ASN A 66 3.87 3.81 6.32
CA ASN A 66 4.66 3.10 7.31
C ASN A 66 4.25 1.62 7.35
N PRO A 67 5.14 0.70 7.77
CA PRO A 67 4.83 -0.73 7.81
C PRO A 67 3.62 -1.06 8.70
N ARG A 68 3.42 -0.31 9.79
CA ARG A 68 2.31 -0.51 10.74
C ARG A 68 0.94 -0.30 10.08
N ASN A 69 0.79 0.75 9.28
CA ASN A 69 -0.44 1.09 8.60
C ASN A 69 -0.72 0.08 7.48
N ILE A 70 0.30 -0.37 6.75
CA ILE A 70 0.15 -1.46 5.77
C ILE A 70 -0.41 -2.72 6.42
N LEU A 71 0.13 -3.11 7.58
CA LEU A 71 -0.40 -4.26 8.33
C LEU A 71 -1.85 -4.03 8.77
N GLU A 72 -2.21 -2.82 9.19
CA GLU A 72 -3.59 -2.49 9.53
C GLU A 72 -4.54 -2.62 8.33
N HIS A 73 -4.15 -2.14 7.14
CA HIS A 73 -4.96 -2.32 5.93
C HIS A 73 -5.09 -3.80 5.53
N ILE A 74 -4.03 -4.61 5.73
CA ILE A 74 -4.10 -6.07 5.52
C ILE A 74 -5.09 -6.71 6.51
N GLU A 75 -5.12 -6.27 7.76
CA GLU A 75 -6.12 -6.73 8.74
C GLU A 75 -7.55 -6.36 8.32
N ARG A 76 -7.76 -5.13 7.82
CA ARG A 76 -9.06 -4.71 7.27
C ARG A 76 -9.49 -5.59 6.11
N LEU A 77 -8.58 -5.87 5.18
CA LEU A 77 -8.84 -6.73 4.03
C LEU A 77 -9.16 -8.18 4.46
N LYS A 78 -8.45 -8.71 5.46
CA LYS A 78 -8.73 -10.03 6.04
C LYS A 78 -10.11 -10.08 6.69
N ALA A 79 -10.47 -9.05 7.45
CA ALA A 79 -11.79 -8.95 8.06
C ALA A 79 -12.90 -8.91 6.99
N LEU A 80 -12.69 -8.17 5.90
CA LEU A 80 -13.64 -8.12 4.80
C LEU A 80 -13.78 -9.47 4.08
N ARG A 81 -12.67 -10.16 3.83
CA ARG A 81 -12.67 -11.50 3.22
C ARG A 81 -13.34 -12.56 4.11
N SER A 82 -13.28 -12.43 5.44
CA SER A 82 -13.94 -13.36 6.36
C SER A 82 -15.47 -13.36 6.27
N ILE A 83 -16.07 -12.31 5.70
CA ILE A 83 -17.52 -12.25 5.42
C ILE A 83 -17.88 -13.25 4.30
N ALA A 84 -16.90 -13.67 3.49
CA ALA A 84 -17.06 -14.65 2.43
C ALA A 84 -18.20 -14.32 1.46
N LEU A 85 -18.25 -13.06 0.98
CA LEU A 85 -19.22 -12.65 -0.03
C LEU A 85 -19.00 -13.42 -1.35
N PRO A 86 -20.06 -13.82 -2.08
CA PRO A 86 -19.92 -14.53 -3.35
C PRO A 86 -19.18 -13.68 -4.39
N GLU A 87 -18.24 -14.28 -5.13
CA GLU A 87 -17.45 -13.55 -6.16
C GLU A 87 -18.27 -13.11 -7.38
N GLU A 88 -19.39 -13.79 -7.64
CA GLU A 88 -20.32 -13.46 -8.72
C GLU A 88 -21.29 -12.33 -8.34
N LEU A 89 -21.28 -11.91 -7.07
CA LEU A 89 -22.22 -10.91 -6.56
C LEU A 89 -21.97 -9.55 -7.24
N GLY A 90 -23.03 -9.00 -7.84
CA GLY A 90 -22.96 -7.71 -8.53
C GLY A 90 -22.46 -7.77 -9.98
N ARG A 91 -21.91 -8.89 -10.48
CA ARG A 91 -21.47 -8.99 -11.89
C ARG A 91 -22.63 -8.86 -12.89
N ASN A 92 -23.83 -9.27 -12.48
CA ASN A 92 -25.06 -9.18 -13.27
C ASN A 92 -25.72 -7.79 -13.22
N ILE A 93 -25.08 -6.80 -12.60
CA ILE A 93 -25.60 -5.44 -12.41
C ILE A 93 -24.63 -4.45 -13.05
N HIS A 94 -25.18 -3.41 -13.68
CA HIS A 94 -24.37 -2.36 -14.30
C HIS A 94 -23.48 -1.65 -13.27
N GLN A 95 -22.18 -1.53 -13.56
CA GLN A 95 -21.17 -0.95 -12.66
C GLN A 95 -21.54 0.43 -12.12
N ASN A 96 -21.98 1.36 -12.98
CA ASN A 96 -22.41 2.70 -12.55
C ASN A 96 -23.52 2.70 -11.48
N HIS A 97 -24.40 1.69 -11.50
CA HIS A 97 -25.44 1.58 -10.48
C HIS A 97 -24.84 1.16 -9.13
N LEU A 98 -23.92 0.20 -9.15
CA LEU A 98 -23.22 -0.26 -7.95
C LEU A 98 -22.42 0.88 -7.32
N LEU A 99 -21.64 1.62 -8.13
CA LEU A 99 -20.87 2.78 -7.66
C LEU A 99 -21.78 3.87 -7.09
N ARG A 100 -22.93 4.14 -7.71
CA ARG A 100 -23.89 5.12 -7.18
C ARG A 100 -24.44 4.69 -5.82
N LEU A 101 -24.83 3.42 -5.68
CA LEU A 101 -25.38 2.89 -4.43
C LEU A 101 -24.30 2.84 -3.33
N ALA A 102 -23.09 2.43 -3.69
CA ALA A 102 -21.97 2.35 -2.78
C ALA A 102 -21.56 3.73 -2.26
N ARG A 103 -21.51 4.76 -3.12
CA ARG A 103 -21.30 6.16 -2.69
C ARG A 103 -22.39 6.67 -1.75
N GLN A 104 -23.67 6.35 -2.03
CA GLN A 104 -24.77 6.70 -1.14
C GLN A 104 -24.60 6.01 0.23
N GLY A 105 -24.28 4.72 0.24
CA GLY A 105 -24.02 3.97 1.46
C GLY A 105 -22.79 4.47 2.22
N ALA A 106 -21.73 4.88 1.52
CA ALA A 106 -20.51 5.40 2.11
C ALA A 106 -20.76 6.71 2.88
N GLN A 107 -21.67 7.56 2.39
CA GLN A 107 -22.10 8.79 3.06
C GLN A 107 -23.15 8.56 4.17
N THR A 108 -23.76 7.38 4.21
CA THR A 108 -24.78 7.04 5.21
C THR A 108 -24.08 6.72 6.55
N PRO A 109 -24.47 7.37 7.66
CA PRO A 109 -23.93 7.03 8.98
C PRO A 109 -24.45 5.66 9.42
N VAL A 110 -23.71 4.99 10.31
CA VAL A 110 -23.95 3.59 10.68
C VAL A 110 -25.34 3.39 11.31
N ASN A 111 -25.85 4.40 12.01
CA ASN A 111 -27.15 4.33 12.68
C ASN A 111 -28.31 4.31 11.67
N ASP A 112 -28.24 5.10 10.61
CA ASP A 112 -29.30 5.23 9.59
C ASP A 112 -29.49 3.96 8.78
N PHE A 113 -28.49 3.07 8.73
CA PHE A 113 -28.65 1.75 8.10
C PHE A 113 -29.71 0.89 8.78
N ARG A 114 -29.99 1.13 10.08
CA ARG A 114 -31.01 0.38 10.83
C ARG A 114 -32.43 0.77 10.46
N ASP A 115 -32.63 1.98 9.93
CA ASP A 115 -33.94 2.49 9.52
C ASP A 115 -34.32 2.03 8.09
N LEU A 116 -33.37 1.44 7.36
CA LEU A 116 -33.59 0.89 6.02
C LEU A 116 -34.30 -0.47 6.09
N THR A 117 -35.14 -0.74 5.10
CA THR A 117 -35.69 -2.08 4.87
C THR A 117 -34.57 -3.10 4.67
N ASP A 118 -34.71 -4.33 5.17
CA ASP A 118 -33.67 -5.37 5.11
C ASP A 118 -33.08 -5.56 3.70
N GLU A 119 -33.91 -5.62 2.66
CA GLU A 119 -33.44 -5.74 1.27
C GLU A 119 -32.49 -4.60 0.88
N ARG A 120 -32.87 -3.36 1.21
CA ARG A 120 -32.07 -2.16 0.93
C ARG A 120 -30.84 -2.09 1.83
N ARG A 121 -30.95 -2.47 3.10
CA ARG A 121 -29.84 -2.50 4.06
C ARG A 121 -28.74 -3.43 3.55
N TYR A 122 -29.06 -4.69 3.28
CA TYR A 122 -28.09 -5.67 2.81
C TYR A 122 -27.54 -5.33 1.43
N ALA A 123 -28.37 -4.90 0.49
CA ALA A 123 -27.89 -4.48 -0.83
C ALA A 123 -26.89 -3.32 -0.74
N THR A 124 -27.20 -2.30 0.07
CA THR A 124 -26.31 -1.15 0.26
C THR A 124 -25.01 -1.58 0.93
N LEU A 125 -25.08 -2.38 2.01
CA LEU A 125 -23.90 -2.89 2.71
C LEU A 125 -23.00 -3.70 1.80
N VAL A 126 -23.55 -4.63 1.03
CA VAL A 126 -22.80 -5.41 0.04
C VAL A 126 -22.07 -4.48 -0.92
N THR A 127 -22.76 -3.51 -1.51
CA THR A 127 -22.13 -2.61 -2.46
C THR A 127 -21.03 -1.74 -1.84
N VAL A 128 -21.23 -1.26 -0.61
CA VAL A 128 -20.21 -0.52 0.14
C VAL A 128 -19.00 -1.40 0.43
N LEU A 129 -19.19 -2.66 0.80
CA LEU A 129 -18.09 -3.59 1.08
C LEU A 129 -17.31 -3.96 -0.17
N LEU A 130 -17.99 -4.16 -1.30
CA LEU A 130 -17.32 -4.39 -2.59
C LEU A 130 -16.46 -3.20 -2.99
N GLU A 131 -17.00 -1.97 -2.88
CA GLU A 131 -16.22 -0.74 -3.15
C GLU A 131 -15.06 -0.59 -2.15
N THR A 132 -15.32 -0.81 -0.85
CA THR A 132 -14.29 -0.70 0.20
C THR A 132 -13.18 -1.73 0.03
N SER A 133 -13.48 -2.94 -0.44
CA SER A 133 -12.48 -3.97 -0.75
C SER A 133 -11.53 -3.53 -1.86
N ALA A 134 -12.08 -2.95 -2.93
CA ALA A 134 -11.30 -2.39 -4.02
C ALA A 134 -10.43 -1.23 -3.52
N THR A 135 -11.02 -0.27 -2.80
CA THR A 135 -10.31 0.87 -2.23
C THR A 135 -9.18 0.44 -1.29
N ILE A 136 -9.40 -0.49 -0.36
CA ILE A 136 -8.36 -0.98 0.55
C ILE A 136 -7.22 -1.66 -0.24
N THR A 137 -7.56 -2.38 -1.31
CA THR A 137 -6.55 -3.03 -2.15
C THR A 137 -5.66 -1.99 -2.84
N ASP A 138 -6.26 -0.96 -3.43
CA ASP A 138 -5.53 0.14 -4.07
C ASP A 138 -4.69 0.91 -3.04
N GLU A 139 -5.22 1.18 -1.85
CA GLU A 139 -4.49 1.84 -0.75
C GLU A 139 -3.28 1.02 -0.28
N ILE A 140 -3.40 -0.31 -0.19
CA ILE A 140 -2.27 -1.19 0.17
C ILE A 140 -1.16 -1.08 -0.88
N LEU A 141 -1.52 -1.11 -2.17
CA LEU A 141 -0.56 -0.96 -3.27
C LEU A 141 0.13 0.40 -3.20
N ASP A 142 -0.63 1.47 -3.05
CA ASP A 142 -0.11 2.84 -2.92
C ASP A 142 0.86 3.00 -1.74
N LEU A 143 0.49 2.48 -0.56
CA LEU A 143 1.35 2.56 0.63
C LEU A 143 2.64 1.75 0.46
N ASN A 144 2.54 0.58 -0.17
CA ASN A 144 3.68 -0.27 -0.45
C ASN A 144 4.66 0.41 -1.43
N ASP A 145 4.15 0.99 -2.52
CA ASP A 145 4.96 1.69 -3.52
C ASP A 145 5.69 2.90 -2.92
N ARG A 146 5.00 3.68 -2.08
CA ARG A 146 5.60 4.80 -1.36
C ARG A 146 6.68 4.34 -0.37
N LEU A 147 6.43 3.26 0.36
CA LEU A 147 7.39 2.70 1.30
C LEU A 147 8.66 2.24 0.57
N LEU A 148 8.50 1.44 -0.50
CA LEU A 148 9.60 0.97 -1.34
C LEU A 148 10.39 2.14 -1.93
N GLY A 149 9.70 3.13 -2.51
CA GLY A 149 10.33 4.33 -3.04
C GLY A 149 11.17 5.08 -1.99
N SER A 150 10.67 5.19 -0.76
CA SER A 150 11.41 5.82 0.34
C SER A 150 12.65 5.02 0.77
N LEU A 151 12.57 3.69 0.75
CA LEU A 151 13.69 2.81 1.09
C LEU A 151 14.78 2.86 0.01
N PHE A 152 14.40 2.79 -1.26
CA PHE A 152 15.35 2.94 -2.37
C PHE A 152 15.99 4.33 -2.40
N ALA A 153 15.22 5.39 -2.13
CA ALA A 153 15.78 6.74 -2.02
C ALA A 153 16.79 6.87 -0.87
N LYS A 154 16.52 6.26 0.29
CA LYS A 154 17.47 6.21 1.42
C LYS A 154 18.74 5.44 1.05
N ALA A 155 18.60 4.26 0.45
CA ALA A 155 19.74 3.46 0.00
C ALA A 155 20.59 4.22 -1.03
N LYS A 156 19.95 4.89 -2.01
CA LYS A 156 20.64 5.71 -3.01
C LYS A 156 21.41 6.87 -2.36
N ARG A 157 20.80 7.58 -1.41
CA ARG A 157 21.47 8.68 -0.67
C ARG A 157 22.66 8.18 0.16
N GLN A 158 22.53 7.01 0.79
CA GLN A 158 23.64 6.39 1.53
C GLN A 158 24.78 5.99 0.60
N PHE A 159 24.46 5.46 -0.59
CA PHE A 159 25.45 5.15 -1.60
C PHE A 159 26.14 6.42 -2.13
N GLU A 160 25.38 7.46 -2.46
CA GLU A 160 25.91 8.74 -2.92
C GLU A 160 26.80 9.41 -1.87
N SER A 161 26.40 9.40 -0.59
CA SER A 161 27.21 9.97 0.49
C SER A 161 28.49 9.18 0.74
N ALA A 162 28.43 7.85 0.73
CA ALA A 162 29.61 6.99 0.82
C ALA A 162 30.56 7.19 -0.37
N PHE A 163 30.01 7.31 -1.58
CA PHE A 163 30.79 7.56 -2.80
C PHE A 163 31.46 8.94 -2.77
N GLN A 164 30.75 10.00 -2.37
CA GLN A 164 31.33 11.33 -2.18
C GLN A 164 32.41 11.35 -1.09
N GLY A 165 32.20 10.62 0.02
CA GLY A 165 33.22 10.43 1.06
C GLY A 165 34.49 9.79 0.50
N CYS A 166 34.37 8.74 -0.31
CA CYS A 166 35.49 8.07 -0.97
C CYS A 166 36.23 9.00 -1.95
N LEU A 167 35.51 9.80 -2.75
CA LEU A 167 36.13 10.80 -3.64
C LEU A 167 36.91 11.86 -2.85
N ARG A 168 36.38 12.30 -1.70
CA ARG A 168 37.06 13.28 -0.85
C ARG A 168 38.34 12.71 -0.22
N PHE A 169 38.33 11.43 0.17
CA PHE A 169 39.53 10.72 0.63
C PHE A 169 40.59 10.58 -0.48
N LYS A 170 40.19 10.18 -1.70
CA LYS A 170 41.12 10.06 -2.84
C LYS A 170 41.77 11.39 -3.24
N CYS A 171 41.05 12.52 -3.17
CA CYS A 171 41.62 13.83 -3.50
C CYS A 171 42.55 14.41 -2.41
N GLY A 172 42.44 13.95 -1.16
CA GLY A 172 43.38 14.30 -0.09
C GLY A 172 44.77 13.72 -0.37
N SER A 173 44.84 12.44 -0.75
CA SER A 173 46.09 11.74 -1.04
C SER A 173 46.79 12.19 -2.33
N ILE A 174 46.05 12.71 -3.32
CA ILE A 174 46.64 13.22 -4.57
C ILE A 174 47.39 14.54 -4.36
N ARG A 175 47.04 15.34 -3.34
CA ARG A 175 47.76 16.60 -3.04
C ARG A 175 49.09 16.38 -2.33
N GLU A 176 49.30 15.24 -1.68
CA GLU A 176 50.59 14.86 -1.07
C GLU A 176 51.54 14.18 -2.08
N LEU A 177 51.03 13.69 -3.22
CA LEU A 177 51.84 13.17 -4.33
C LEU A 177 52.32 14.32 -5.23
N LYS A 178 53.14 15.23 -4.69
CA LYS A 178 53.96 16.12 -5.53
C LYS A 178 55.32 15.46 -5.82
N ALA A 179 55.50 15.17 -7.10
CA ALA A 179 56.78 15.12 -7.83
C ALA A 179 57.90 14.23 -7.25
N ALA A 180 57.64 12.94 -7.07
CA ALA A 180 58.69 11.94 -7.14
C ALA A 180 58.34 10.93 -8.23
N ASP A 181 59.08 11.06 -9.33
CA ASP A 181 59.34 10.10 -10.40
C ASP A 181 58.19 9.47 -11.19
N ARG A 182 58.32 9.68 -12.51
CA ARG A 182 57.69 8.88 -13.56
C ARG A 182 58.12 7.42 -13.38
N LEU A 183 57.31 6.62 -12.70
CA LEU A 183 57.50 5.18 -12.62
C LEU A 183 56.35 4.47 -13.33
N SER A 184 56.74 3.57 -14.24
CA SER A 184 55.86 2.75 -15.07
C SER A 184 55.06 1.78 -14.22
N VAL A 185 53.74 1.98 -14.16
CA VAL A 185 52.80 1.05 -13.52
C VAL A 185 52.70 -0.20 -14.38
N HIS A 186 53.27 -1.31 -13.91
CA HIS A 186 53.00 -2.62 -14.48
C HIS A 186 51.87 -3.31 -13.71
N GLU A 187 50.79 -3.57 -14.46
CA GLU A 187 49.58 -4.33 -14.15
C GLU A 187 48.57 -3.75 -13.14
N LEU A 188 47.38 -3.48 -13.68
CA LEU A 188 46.14 -3.23 -12.95
C LEU A 188 45.47 -4.58 -12.67
N SER A 189 45.30 -4.95 -11.41
CA SER A 189 44.35 -6.01 -11.06
C SER A 189 43.25 -5.46 -10.16
N ALA A 190 42.01 -5.71 -10.56
CA ALA A 190 40.82 -5.38 -9.79
C ALA A 190 40.54 -6.52 -8.82
N VAL A 191 40.54 -6.23 -7.51
CA VAL A 191 40.02 -7.17 -6.51
C VAL A 191 38.72 -6.60 -5.95
N ASN A 192 37.62 -7.29 -6.27
CA ASN A 192 36.30 -7.20 -5.63
C ASN A 192 35.72 -5.78 -5.44
N GLY A 193 35.56 -5.06 -6.54
CA GLY A 193 34.52 -4.02 -6.73
C GLY A 193 34.56 -2.76 -5.86
N HIS A 194 35.37 -2.68 -4.80
CA HIS A 194 35.27 -1.60 -3.81
C HIS A 194 36.60 -0.94 -3.41
N CYS A 195 37.77 -1.39 -3.86
CA CYS A 195 38.99 -0.60 -3.73
C CYS A 195 40.09 -1.03 -4.72
N LEU A 196 40.75 -0.08 -5.38
CA LEU A 196 41.94 -0.34 -6.19
C LEU A 196 43.17 -0.24 -5.28
N ARG A 197 43.93 -1.34 -5.16
CA ARG A 197 45.21 -1.35 -4.46
C ARG A 197 46.33 -1.20 -5.48
N PHE A 198 47.18 -0.18 -5.32
CA PHE A 198 48.39 -0.01 -6.13
C PHE A 198 49.54 -0.73 -5.44
N THR A 199 50.14 -1.71 -6.10
CA THR A 199 51.42 -2.28 -5.67
C THR A 199 52.52 -1.67 -6.53
N TYR A 200 53.40 -0.90 -5.91
CA TYR A 200 54.61 -0.38 -6.55
C TYR A 200 55.82 -1.18 -6.04
N SER A 201 56.60 -1.75 -6.96
CA SER A 201 57.87 -2.41 -6.64
C SER A 201 59.03 -1.45 -6.93
N ALA A 202 59.58 -0.83 -5.89
CA ALA A 202 60.82 -0.08 -6.00
C ALA A 202 62.00 -1.07 -5.95
N THR A 203 62.77 -1.19 -7.05
CA THR A 203 64.07 -1.84 -6.98
C THR A 203 65.14 -0.86 -6.51
N ALA A 204 65.85 -1.28 -5.46
CA ALA A 204 67.22 -0.90 -5.09
C ALA A 204 67.45 0.22 -4.04
N THR A 205 67.85 -0.27 -2.86
CA THR A 205 68.97 0.14 -1.99
C THR A 205 68.77 1.18 -0.87
N ALA A 206 68.93 0.66 0.36
CA ALA A 206 69.21 1.31 1.65
C ALA A 206 68.02 1.87 2.47
N PRO A 207 68.09 1.78 3.81
CA PRO A 207 66.99 1.30 4.64
C PRO A 207 66.20 2.44 5.28
N PHE A 208 64.88 2.37 5.21
CA PHE A 208 64.01 3.15 6.09
C PHE A 208 62.95 2.25 6.71
N TYR A 209 62.85 2.36 8.03
CA TYR A 209 61.98 1.60 8.92
C TYR A 209 60.54 1.54 8.41
N ILE A 210 60.05 0.32 8.14
CA ILE A 210 58.62 0.05 7.96
C ILE A 210 58.02 -0.10 9.36
N SER A 211 57.32 0.92 9.84
CA SER A 211 56.33 0.71 10.90
C SER A 211 55.11 0.03 10.25
N SER A 212 55.04 -1.29 10.35
CA SER A 212 53.87 -2.06 9.96
C SER A 212 52.71 -1.76 10.92
N PHE A 213 51.72 -0.99 10.47
CA PHE A 213 50.44 -0.88 11.16
C PHE A 213 49.52 -1.98 10.63
N THR A 214 49.57 -3.15 11.27
CA THR A 214 48.57 -4.20 11.10
C THR A 214 47.45 -3.97 12.10
N GLU A 215 46.31 -3.48 11.63
CA GLU A 215 45.07 -3.52 12.41
C GLU A 215 44.61 -4.98 12.47
N LYS A 216 44.86 -5.63 13.62
CA LYS A 216 44.30 -6.96 13.95
C LYS A 216 42.83 -6.77 14.29
N GLU A 217 41.93 -7.36 13.50
CA GLU A 217 40.61 -7.75 13.99
C GLU A 217 40.77 -8.73 15.17
N PRO A 218 40.07 -8.54 16.31
CA PRO A 218 39.92 -9.61 17.28
C PRO A 218 38.82 -10.57 16.80
N ILE A 219 39.24 -11.74 16.33
CA ILE A 219 38.44 -12.96 16.35
C ILE A 219 38.20 -13.29 17.83
N ASN A 220 36.93 -13.31 18.23
CA ASN A 220 36.49 -13.68 19.58
C ASN A 220 36.11 -15.17 19.57
N PRO A 221 36.73 -16.04 20.38
CA PRO A 221 36.17 -17.33 20.72
C PRO A 221 35.85 -17.35 22.22
N PHE A 222 34.56 -17.26 22.58
CA PHE A 222 33.86 -18.01 23.64
C PHE A 222 32.37 -17.66 23.59
#